data_AF-A0A1M5TEG8-F1
#
_entry.id   AF-A0A1M5TEG8-F1
#
_cell.length_a   1.000
_cell.length_b   1.000
_cell.length_c   1.000
_cell.angle_alpha   90.00
_cell.angle_beta   90.00
_cell.angle_gamma   90.00
#
_symmetry.space_group_name_H-M   'P 1'
#
loop_
_entity.id
_entity.type
_entity.pdbx_description
1 polymer ?
#
loop_
_entity_poly.entity_id
_entity_poly.type
_entity_poly.pdbx_seq_one_letter_code
_entity_poly.pdbx_strand_id
1 'polypeptide(L)'
;MLNINNENYIIALAGLLHDIGKLLNRCDDYMGKRYLPNKKHQQLSVDFLKLLKEKNILKENELLTLLVQKHHEHHTIEEQFRVNSIKNTYQRVLAYLISRADNYSSSERRDGENKSSYFKTQPLDSLFNKLEINNNKFYNENSKYKLKEFSCKEYENVFPKNFEKNTQEEIKELVDKFISELDKLNTDDFEMFFKTLFYILRKYTWCLPSDTTKNICDISLFDHLKTTSAIALCSYLYHKENNSLDEKSAKDDKEDKFLIIGCDIEGISEYINDINTTKNASKRLRGKSFFANLLVKSISYKIIKELNLTIANNIINIGNRFYILAPKTYPVKEKLLKIKRDINDYLFNEFEASIYFNLTVISVCGEKLRNFREIVDEINHKLQKNSNQKYKENILKNPVISFDFEIGGVCPICQKYFKPKNNDKCRFCENEINIGTYVTKSKYIAYYSEDINYNKKIKIFNDIYVVFLEDKNDLDNIDKSPYIVMNLQDTEILTNYPSGFEFYANYAPTYESLEEYRFYTKKDDTNYENDIKSFEAISSQAQGVKNLGILKLDLDNLQLLMDVGLFGKEDIKNLPDYEEDEKSKFDYTSISRISNLSTMINTFLIVIYTINSQDLG
;
A
#
# COMPACT_ATOMS: atom_id res chain seq x y z
N MET A 1 25.92 10.06 -1.58
CA MET A 1 25.01 11.13 -1.15
C MET A 1 24.16 11.61 -2.32
N LEU A 2 22.86 11.34 -2.26
CA LEU A 2 21.86 11.69 -3.25
C LEU A 2 21.77 13.20 -3.47
N ASN A 3 21.81 13.65 -4.73
CA ASN A 3 21.59 15.05 -5.09
C ASN A 3 20.27 15.20 -5.84
N ILE A 4 19.34 15.99 -5.32
CA ILE A 4 18.01 16.15 -5.90
C ILE A 4 17.88 17.55 -6.48
N ASN A 5 17.78 17.65 -7.81
CA ASN A 5 17.52 18.91 -8.52
C ASN A 5 16.15 18.93 -9.22
N ASN A 6 15.52 17.77 -9.41
CA ASN A 6 14.21 17.68 -10.03
C ASN A 6 13.14 18.15 -9.05
N GLU A 7 12.40 19.19 -9.42
CA GLU A 7 11.34 19.76 -8.57
C GLU A 7 10.23 18.75 -8.25
N ASN A 8 9.87 17.84 -9.16
CA ASN A 8 8.89 16.78 -8.88
C ASN A 8 9.32 15.95 -7.66
N TYR A 9 10.62 15.62 -7.59
CA TYR A 9 11.22 14.83 -6.53
C TYR A 9 11.26 15.62 -5.21
N ILE A 10 11.60 16.91 -5.28
CA ILE A 10 11.60 17.81 -4.12
C ILE A 10 10.19 17.93 -3.55
N ILE A 11 9.16 18.12 -4.38
CA ILE A 11 7.77 18.25 -3.93
C ILE A 11 7.26 16.96 -3.29
N ALA A 12 7.49 15.82 -3.94
CA ALA A 12 7.08 14.52 -3.40
C ALA A 12 7.76 14.25 -2.04
N LEU A 13 9.06 14.54 -1.93
CA LEU A 13 9.83 14.32 -0.71
C LEU A 13 9.45 15.34 0.39
N ALA A 14 9.19 16.60 0.04
CA ALA A 14 8.70 17.61 0.98
C ALA A 14 7.36 17.19 1.58
N GLY A 15 6.40 16.73 0.75
CA GLY A 15 5.13 16.21 1.24
C GLY A 15 5.28 14.96 2.12
N LEU A 16 6.27 14.10 1.84
CA LEU A 16 6.54 12.90 2.64
C LEU A 16 7.23 13.22 3.98
N LEU A 17 7.99 14.32 4.08
CA LEU A 17 8.82 14.65 5.24
C LEU A 17 8.38 15.89 6.04
N HIS A 18 7.39 16.66 5.58
CA HIS A 18 6.96 17.91 6.24
C HIS A 18 6.72 17.73 7.76
N ASP A 19 6.13 16.61 8.15
CA ASP A 19 5.71 16.30 9.52
C ASP A 19 6.51 15.17 10.19
N ILE A 20 7.64 14.73 9.62
CA ILE A 20 8.48 13.69 10.24
C ILE A 20 8.99 14.09 11.62
N GLY A 21 9.16 15.41 11.84
CA GLY A 21 9.51 15.97 13.13
C GLY A 21 8.51 15.64 14.24
N LYS A 22 7.26 15.21 13.93
CA LYS A 22 6.30 14.73 14.93
C LYS A 22 6.75 13.43 15.61
N LEU A 23 7.44 12.53 14.90
CA LEU A 23 8.06 11.35 15.51
C LEU A 23 9.18 11.79 16.46
N LEU A 24 10.09 12.63 15.98
CA LEU A 24 11.27 13.10 16.72
C LEU A 24 10.88 13.93 17.94
N ASN A 25 9.79 14.69 17.87
CA ASN A 25 9.28 15.51 18.97
C ASN A 25 8.84 14.69 20.20
N ARG A 26 8.50 13.43 19.98
CA ARG A 26 8.05 12.55 21.07
C ARG A 26 9.18 11.97 21.89
N CYS A 27 10.40 11.96 21.34
CA CYS A 27 11.58 11.41 21.97
C CYS A 27 12.37 12.51 22.69
N ASP A 28 12.27 12.55 24.02
CA ASP A 28 13.00 13.53 24.83
C ASP A 28 14.52 13.39 24.70
N ASP A 29 15.02 12.16 24.57
CA ASP A 29 16.44 11.87 24.37
C ASP A 29 16.99 12.45 23.06
N TYR A 30 16.27 12.29 21.95
CA TYR A 30 16.64 12.87 20.67
C TYR A 30 16.71 14.41 20.74
N MET A 31 15.67 15.02 21.31
CA MET A 31 15.63 16.48 21.48
C MET A 31 16.73 17.00 22.42
N GLY A 32 17.07 16.24 23.46
CA GLY A 32 18.17 16.55 24.37
C GLY A 32 19.53 16.56 23.66
N LYS A 33 19.77 15.60 22.77
CA LYS A 33 21.04 15.46 22.02
C LYS A 33 21.25 16.52 20.95
N ARG A 34 20.17 17.02 20.32
CA ARG A 34 20.27 17.96 19.18
C ARG A 34 20.33 19.45 19.58
N TYR A 35 20.14 19.80 20.86
CA TYR A 35 20.21 21.18 21.40
C TYR A 35 19.48 22.23 20.54
N LEU A 36 18.26 21.92 20.09
CA LEU A 36 17.52 22.79 19.16
C LEU A 36 16.90 24.01 19.87
N PRO A 37 17.01 25.22 19.30
CA PRO A 37 16.48 26.45 19.90
C PRO A 37 14.94 26.50 19.90
N ASN A 38 14.28 25.81 18.97
CA ASN A 38 12.83 25.64 18.94
C ASN A 38 12.48 24.16 18.79
N LYS A 39 11.70 23.62 19.74
CA LYS A 39 11.26 22.22 19.77
C LYS A 39 9.93 21.99 19.04
N LYS A 40 9.64 22.77 18.01
CA LYS A 40 8.46 22.57 17.14
C LYS A 40 8.74 21.51 16.07
N HIS A 41 7.71 20.78 15.65
CA HIS A 41 7.87 19.67 14.70
C HIS A 41 8.47 20.13 13.36
N GLN A 42 8.15 21.33 12.87
CA GLN A 42 8.70 21.87 11.62
C GLN A 42 10.23 22.00 11.71
N GLN A 43 10.74 22.50 12.84
CA GLN A 43 12.17 22.64 13.05
C GLN A 43 12.86 21.27 13.19
N LEU A 44 12.18 20.30 13.79
CA LEU A 44 12.66 18.91 13.89
C LEU A 44 12.63 18.19 12.53
N SER A 45 11.67 18.51 11.64
CA SER A 45 11.67 17.99 10.27
C SER A 45 12.86 18.54 9.47
N VAL A 46 13.20 19.84 9.64
CA VAL A 46 14.44 20.41 9.08
C VAL A 46 15.68 19.76 9.69
N ASP A 47 15.66 19.51 10.99
CA ASP A 47 16.74 18.84 11.71
C ASP A 47 16.96 17.42 11.20
N PHE A 48 15.89 16.70 10.86
CA PHE A 48 15.96 15.41 10.19
C PHE A 48 16.67 15.49 8.83
N LEU A 49 16.41 16.52 8.02
CA LEU A 49 17.15 16.73 6.77
C LEU A 49 18.65 16.96 7.02
N LYS A 50 19.00 17.69 8.08
CA LYS A 50 20.41 17.85 8.50
C LYS A 50 21.03 16.53 8.93
N LEU A 51 20.29 15.69 9.66
CA LEU A 51 20.72 14.34 10.04
C LEU A 51 21.00 13.48 8.80
N LEU A 52 20.14 13.53 7.77
CA LEU A 52 20.38 12.82 6.50
C LEU A 52 21.65 13.32 5.80
N LYS A 53 21.95 14.62 5.87
CA LYS A 53 23.20 15.19 5.34
C LYS A 53 24.41 14.74 6.15
N GLU A 54 24.36 14.81 7.48
CA GLU A 54 25.43 14.37 8.39
C GLU A 54 25.80 12.90 8.16
N LYS A 55 24.80 12.08 7.80
CA LYS A 55 24.96 10.66 7.48
C LYS A 55 25.33 10.38 6.02
N ASN A 56 25.61 11.41 5.22
CA ASN A 56 25.95 11.31 3.79
C ASN A 56 24.86 10.68 2.90
N ILE A 57 23.60 10.71 3.35
CA ILE A 57 22.45 10.12 2.65
C ILE A 57 21.92 11.11 1.60
N LEU A 58 21.58 12.33 2.02
CA LEU A 58 20.95 13.35 1.18
C LEU A 58 21.74 14.65 1.19
N LYS A 59 22.07 15.20 0.01
CA LYS A 59 22.71 16.52 -0.09
C LYS A 59 21.75 17.60 0.38
N GLU A 60 22.30 18.64 1.00
CA GLU A 60 21.50 19.80 1.39
C GLU A 60 20.83 20.42 0.16
N ASN A 61 19.52 20.66 0.28
CA ASN A 61 18.72 21.32 -0.73
C ASN A 61 17.90 22.41 -0.04
N GLU A 62 18.15 23.67 -0.41
CA GLU A 62 17.51 24.84 0.21
C GLU A 62 15.99 24.84 -0.02
N LEU A 63 15.54 24.47 -1.22
CA LEU A 63 14.12 24.44 -1.55
C LEU A 63 13.40 23.36 -0.72
N LEU A 64 13.92 22.14 -0.66
CA LEU A 64 13.36 21.07 0.18
C LEU A 64 13.28 21.52 1.65
N THR A 65 14.35 22.13 2.16
CA THR A 65 14.42 22.62 3.54
C THR A 65 13.36 23.68 3.81
N LEU A 66 13.21 24.64 2.88
CA LEU A 66 12.20 25.69 2.95
C LEU A 66 10.77 25.12 2.98
N LEU A 67 10.48 24.17 2.09
CA LEU A 67 9.14 23.57 1.96
C LEU A 67 8.76 22.72 3.18
N VAL A 68 9.72 21.99 3.76
CA VAL A 68 9.53 21.22 5.00
C VAL A 68 9.38 22.12 6.22
N GLN A 69 10.01 23.30 6.22
CA GLN A 69 9.93 24.24 7.33
C GLN A 69 8.65 25.09 7.30
N LYS A 70 8.22 25.51 6.11
CA LYS A 70 7.19 26.55 5.91
C LYS A 70 5.98 25.99 5.15
N HIS A 71 5.19 25.17 5.81
CA HIS A 71 3.95 24.58 5.25
C HIS A 71 2.68 24.98 6.00
N HIS A 72 2.74 25.94 6.94
CA HIS A 72 1.56 26.41 7.68
C HIS A 72 1.12 27.82 7.24
N GLU A 73 -0.19 28.03 7.13
CA GLU A 73 -0.78 29.31 6.67
C GLU A 73 -1.27 30.21 7.82
N HIS A 74 -1.56 29.64 9.00
CA HIS A 74 -2.22 30.38 10.09
C HIS A 74 -1.35 31.50 10.68
N HIS A 75 -1.97 32.65 10.92
CA HIS A 75 -1.34 33.84 11.50
C HIS A 75 -0.92 33.68 12.97
N THR A 76 -1.30 32.59 13.63
CA THR A 76 -0.90 32.26 15.01
C THR A 76 0.42 31.47 15.06
N ILE A 77 0.84 30.88 13.94
CA ILE A 77 2.12 30.16 13.81
C ILE A 77 3.26 31.17 13.79
N GLU A 78 4.48 30.83 14.19
CA GLU A 78 5.61 31.78 14.11
C GLU A 78 5.97 32.11 12.66
N GLU A 79 6.39 33.35 12.38
CA GLU A 79 6.69 33.82 11.01
C GLU A 79 7.67 32.90 10.26
N GLN A 80 8.64 32.33 10.96
CA GLN A 80 9.63 31.39 10.41
C GLN A 80 9.05 30.08 9.86
N PHE A 81 7.81 29.71 10.21
CA PHE A 81 7.11 28.53 9.69
C PHE A 81 5.92 28.89 8.78
N ARG A 82 5.67 30.19 8.54
CA ARG A 82 4.54 30.64 7.72
C ARG A 82 4.90 30.62 6.24
N VAL A 83 4.00 30.10 5.40
CA VAL A 83 4.13 30.18 3.94
C VAL A 83 4.23 31.63 3.47
N ASN A 84 3.42 32.53 4.03
CA ASN A 84 3.33 33.94 3.63
C ASN A 84 4.64 34.72 3.86
N SER A 85 5.55 34.24 4.72
CA SER A 85 6.83 34.92 4.98
C SER A 85 7.92 34.63 3.94
N ILE A 86 7.65 33.73 2.98
CA ILE A 86 8.58 33.42 1.89
C ILE A 86 8.62 34.59 0.92
N LYS A 87 9.80 35.18 0.67
CA LYS A 87 9.94 36.34 -0.21
C LYS A 87 9.79 35.99 -1.70
N ASN A 88 10.44 34.92 -2.13
CA ASN A 88 10.39 34.45 -3.52
C ASN A 88 8.98 33.93 -3.86
N THR A 89 8.30 34.57 -4.80
CA THR A 89 6.92 34.22 -5.17
C THR A 89 6.79 32.78 -5.65
N TYR A 90 7.73 32.28 -6.45
CA TYR A 90 7.68 30.91 -6.97
C TYR A 90 7.82 29.87 -5.84
N GLN A 91 8.81 30.04 -4.96
CA GLN A 91 8.98 29.18 -3.79
C GLN A 91 7.77 29.24 -2.84
N ARG A 92 7.15 30.42 -2.71
CA ARG A 92 5.93 30.62 -1.92
C ARG A 92 4.74 29.85 -2.51
N VAL A 93 4.59 29.83 -3.83
CA VAL A 93 3.59 29.00 -4.51
C VAL A 93 3.80 27.53 -4.21
N LEU A 94 5.04 27.02 -4.33
CA LEU A 94 5.35 25.61 -4.02
C LEU A 94 5.05 25.27 -2.55
N ALA A 95 5.34 26.17 -1.62
CA ALA A 95 5.02 26.01 -0.20
C ALA A 95 3.50 25.98 0.05
N TYR A 96 2.71 26.77 -0.69
CA TYR A 96 1.25 26.63 -0.66
C TYR A 96 0.79 25.27 -1.16
N LEU A 97 1.40 24.69 -2.19
CA LEU A 97 1.02 23.34 -2.65
C LEU A 97 1.20 22.29 -1.55
N ILE A 98 2.29 22.35 -0.78
CA ILE A 98 2.52 21.47 0.38
C ILE A 98 1.48 21.74 1.47
N SER A 99 1.24 23.02 1.78
CA SER A 99 0.26 23.41 2.81
C SER A 99 -1.17 22.97 2.47
N ARG A 100 -1.62 23.20 1.23
CA ARG A 100 -2.92 22.73 0.75
C ARG A 100 -2.99 21.20 0.79
N ALA A 101 -1.93 20.51 0.41
CA ALA A 101 -1.88 19.04 0.46
C ALA A 101 -2.04 18.49 1.88
N ASP A 102 -1.34 19.07 2.88
CA ASP A 102 -1.48 18.73 4.30
C ASP A 102 -2.92 18.96 4.80
N ASN A 103 -3.53 20.08 4.39
CA ASN A 103 -4.92 20.42 4.71
C ASN A 103 -5.95 19.50 4.04
N TYR A 104 -5.72 19.08 2.78
CA TYR A 104 -6.61 18.15 2.07
C TYR A 104 -6.48 16.72 2.61
N SER A 105 -5.27 16.33 3.02
CA SER A 105 -5.00 15.04 3.67
C SER A 105 -5.83 14.88 4.95
N SER A 106 -5.92 15.95 5.75
CA SER A 106 -6.47 15.95 7.11
C SER A 106 -7.65 16.91 7.32
N SER A 107 -8.83 16.57 6.77
CA SER A 107 -10.03 17.42 6.85
C SER A 107 -10.69 17.51 8.23
N GLU A 108 -10.36 16.59 9.12
CA GLU A 108 -11.14 16.32 10.34
C GLU A 108 -10.76 17.19 11.53
N ARG A 109 -10.71 18.49 11.33
CA ARG A 109 -10.31 19.43 12.38
C ARG A 109 -11.56 19.79 13.19
N ARG A 110 -11.73 19.15 14.36
CA ARG A 110 -12.52 19.74 15.44
C ARG A 110 -11.67 20.87 16.01
N ASP A 111 -12.15 22.10 15.91
CA ASP A 111 -11.66 23.21 16.72
C ASP A 111 -12.10 22.96 18.18
N GLY A 112 -11.33 22.13 18.89
CA GLY A 112 -11.52 21.85 20.31
C GLY A 112 -10.19 21.98 21.03
N GLU A 113 -10.07 22.97 21.91
CA GLU A 113 -8.84 23.33 22.63
C GLU A 113 -8.41 22.33 23.73
N ASN A 114 -8.70 21.04 23.59
CA ASN A 114 -8.21 20.03 24.53
C ASN A 114 -6.89 19.45 24.07
N LYS A 115 -5.81 20.25 24.17
CA LYS A 115 -4.45 19.70 24.08
C LYS A 115 -4.32 18.61 25.13
N SER A 116 -4.16 17.36 24.69
CA SER A 116 -3.72 16.27 25.54
C SER A 116 -2.49 16.73 26.33
N SER A 117 -2.58 16.72 27.66
CA SER A 117 -1.45 17.04 28.56
C SER A 117 -0.27 16.07 28.38
N TYR A 118 -0.46 14.98 27.62
CA TYR A 118 0.49 13.92 27.34
C TYR A 118 0.72 13.68 25.84
N PHE A 119 0.66 14.71 25.01
CA PHE A 119 0.74 14.60 23.54
C PHE A 119 1.92 13.76 23.03
N LYS A 120 3.07 13.76 23.74
CA LYS A 120 4.26 12.99 23.36
C LYS A 120 4.07 11.47 23.48
N THR A 121 3.32 11.04 24.49
CA THR A 121 3.12 9.63 24.81
C THR A 121 1.79 9.08 24.32
N GLN A 122 0.94 9.93 23.73
CA GLN A 122 -0.36 9.57 23.16
C GLN A 122 -0.24 8.45 22.11
N PRO A 123 -0.85 7.28 22.34
CA PRO A 123 -0.91 6.19 21.37
C PRO A 123 -1.97 6.45 20.28
N LEU A 124 -1.87 5.69 19.18
CA LEU A 124 -2.84 5.73 18.09
C LEU A 124 -4.10 4.95 18.50
N ASP A 125 -5.27 5.55 18.37
CA ASP A 125 -6.55 4.91 18.63
C ASP A 125 -6.90 3.92 17.51
N SER A 126 -7.54 2.79 17.86
CA SER A 126 -8.00 1.83 16.87
C SER A 126 -9.14 2.39 16.03
N LEU A 127 -8.95 2.45 14.70
CA LEU A 127 -10.01 2.81 13.76
C LEU A 127 -11.18 1.83 13.79
N PHE A 128 -10.93 0.56 14.12
CA PHE A 128 -11.97 -0.47 14.18
C PHE A 128 -13.04 -0.17 15.24
N ASN A 129 -12.68 0.57 16.31
CA ASN A 129 -13.63 0.96 17.35
C ASN A 129 -14.71 1.93 16.86
N LYS A 130 -14.51 2.53 15.68
CA LYS A 130 -15.43 3.50 15.08
C LYS A 130 -16.24 2.95 13.93
N LEU A 131 -15.93 1.73 13.49
CA LEU A 131 -16.60 1.12 12.37
C LEU A 131 -17.96 0.59 12.82
N GLU A 132 -19.02 1.30 12.44
CA GLU A 132 -20.38 0.97 12.84
C GLU A 132 -21.35 1.12 11.65
N ILE A 133 -22.15 0.07 11.41
CA ILE A 133 -23.23 0.09 10.41
C ILE A 133 -24.59 0.35 11.08
N ASN A 134 -24.80 -0.25 12.25
CA ASN A 134 -26.01 -0.16 13.06
C ASN A 134 -25.59 0.37 14.43
N ASN A 135 -26.22 1.45 14.93
CA ASN A 135 -25.98 2.17 16.21
C ASN A 135 -26.02 1.29 17.51
N ASN A 136 -25.43 0.10 17.50
CA ASN A 136 -25.32 -0.81 18.62
C ASN A 136 -23.95 -0.63 19.26
N LYS A 137 -23.96 0.12 20.36
CA LYS A 137 -22.82 0.45 21.23
C LYS A 137 -21.92 -0.75 21.57
N PHE A 138 -20.90 -0.99 20.75
CA PHE A 138 -19.73 -1.81 21.10
C PHE A 138 -18.50 -0.89 21.21
N TYR A 139 -18.57 0.09 22.11
CA TYR A 139 -17.44 0.96 22.38
C TYR A 139 -16.48 0.28 23.37
N ASN A 140 -15.39 -0.29 22.87
CA ASN A 140 -14.21 -0.54 23.70
C ASN A 140 -13.30 0.68 23.61
N GLU A 141 -13.65 1.75 24.33
CA GLU A 141 -13.04 3.09 24.21
C GLU A 141 -11.52 3.12 24.42
N ASN A 142 -10.93 2.04 24.94
CA ASN A 142 -9.52 1.95 25.31
C ASN A 142 -8.65 1.10 24.37
N SER A 143 -9.15 0.62 23.22
CA SER A 143 -8.30 -0.16 22.30
C SER A 143 -7.39 0.75 21.45
N LYS A 144 -6.09 0.71 21.75
CA LYS A 144 -5.07 1.58 21.13
C LYS A 144 -3.88 0.76 20.67
N TYR A 145 -3.13 1.26 19.69
CA TYR A 145 -1.92 0.59 19.20
C TYR A 145 -0.70 1.01 20.01
N LYS A 146 0.03 0.00 20.51
CA LYS A 146 1.30 0.23 21.19
C LYS A 146 2.35 0.68 20.19
N LEU A 147 3.12 1.71 20.54
CA LEU A 147 4.12 2.27 19.65
C LEU A 147 5.30 1.30 19.48
N LYS A 148 5.27 0.53 18.39
CA LYS A 148 6.28 -0.48 18.03
C LYS A 148 6.50 -0.48 16.52
N GLU A 149 7.65 -1.00 16.09
CA GLU A 149 7.91 -1.18 14.67
C GLU A 149 6.93 -2.18 14.05
N PHE A 150 6.56 -1.95 12.79
CA PHE A 150 5.70 -2.88 12.07
C PHE A 150 6.42 -4.23 11.91
N SER A 151 5.78 -5.31 12.37
CA SER A 151 6.29 -6.66 12.22
C SER A 151 5.12 -7.65 12.23
N CYS A 152 5.04 -8.53 11.24
CA CYS A 152 4.10 -9.65 11.25
C CYS A 152 4.67 -10.89 11.97
N LYS A 153 5.98 -10.92 12.25
CA LYS A 153 6.59 -11.97 13.10
C LYS A 153 6.20 -11.77 14.56
N GLU A 154 6.18 -10.51 15.01
CA GLU A 154 5.70 -10.12 16.34
C GLU A 154 4.25 -9.67 16.24
N TYR A 155 3.36 -10.60 15.91
CA TYR A 155 1.97 -10.28 15.58
C TYR A 155 1.23 -9.50 16.67
N GLU A 156 1.60 -9.68 17.94
CA GLU A 156 1.03 -8.91 19.05
C GLU A 156 1.22 -7.39 18.91
N ASN A 157 2.23 -6.95 18.15
CA ASN A 157 2.50 -5.53 17.93
C ASN A 157 1.45 -4.88 17.03
N VAL A 158 0.75 -5.67 16.18
CA VAL A 158 -0.22 -5.13 15.23
C VAL A 158 -1.67 -5.21 15.72
N PHE A 159 -1.93 -5.79 16.89
CA PHE A 159 -3.24 -5.78 17.53
C PHE A 159 -3.36 -4.63 18.52
N PRO A 160 -4.51 -3.94 18.57
CA PRO A 160 -4.74 -2.92 19.58
C PRO A 160 -4.83 -3.58 20.97
N LYS A 161 -4.29 -2.89 21.97
CA LYS A 161 -4.27 -3.29 23.39
C LYS A 161 -4.96 -2.23 24.24
N ASN A 162 -5.41 -2.60 25.42
CA ASN A 162 -5.96 -1.65 26.39
C ASN A 162 -4.83 -1.02 27.21
N PHE A 163 -4.46 0.22 26.89
CA PHE A 163 -3.49 1.01 27.65
C PHE A 163 -3.65 2.52 27.35
N GLU A 164 -3.09 3.37 28.23
CA GLU A 164 -3.29 4.81 28.11
C GLU A 164 -2.17 5.54 27.36
N LYS A 165 -0.90 5.21 27.63
CA LYS A 165 0.27 5.98 27.20
C LYS A 165 1.46 5.07 26.90
N ASN A 166 2.27 5.45 25.91
CA ASN A 166 3.59 4.86 25.67
C ASN A 166 4.62 5.42 26.64
N THR A 167 5.70 4.69 26.92
CA THR A 167 6.80 5.22 27.75
C THR A 167 7.85 5.96 26.90
N GLN A 168 8.65 6.82 27.52
CA GLN A 168 9.75 7.49 26.82
C GLN A 168 10.86 6.50 26.43
N GLU A 169 11.08 5.43 27.20
CA GLU A 169 12.02 4.37 26.83
C GLU A 169 11.60 3.67 25.54
N GLU A 170 10.31 3.34 25.41
CA GLU A 170 9.76 2.69 24.20
C GLU A 170 9.87 3.60 22.97
N ILE A 171 9.55 4.89 23.13
CA ILE A 171 9.70 5.89 22.07
C ILE A 171 11.16 6.02 21.66
N LYS A 172 12.08 6.08 22.63
CA LYS A 172 13.53 6.16 22.38
C LYS A 172 14.03 4.94 21.62
N GLU A 173 13.65 3.74 22.04
CA GLU A 173 14.00 2.49 21.36
C GLU A 173 13.57 2.52 19.89
N LEU A 174 12.34 2.94 19.62
CA LEU A 174 11.81 3.05 18.26
C LEU A 174 12.59 4.07 17.42
N VAL A 175 12.89 5.25 17.98
CA VAL A 175 13.63 6.31 17.28
C VAL A 175 15.08 5.90 17.02
N ASP A 176 15.74 5.25 17.98
CA ASP A 176 17.11 4.74 17.81
C ASP A 176 17.16 3.68 16.69
N LYS A 177 16.19 2.77 16.63
CA LYS A 177 16.04 1.79 15.54
C LYS A 177 15.77 2.46 14.18
N PHE A 178 14.86 3.43 14.14
CA PHE A 178 14.56 4.22 12.94
C PHE A 178 15.82 4.90 12.37
N ILE A 179 16.59 5.58 13.23
CA ILE A 179 17.83 6.25 12.82
C ILE A 179 18.88 5.23 12.36
N SER A 180 19.03 4.11 13.08
CA SER A 180 19.98 3.04 12.71
C SER A 180 19.64 2.37 11.37
N GLU A 181 18.36 2.21 11.03
CA GLU A 181 17.96 1.66 9.74
C GLU A 181 18.19 2.66 8.59
N LEU A 182 18.03 3.96 8.84
CA LEU A 182 18.39 5.00 7.87
C LEU A 182 19.89 5.03 7.55
N ASP A 183 20.77 4.71 8.50
CA ASP A 183 22.23 4.70 8.28
C ASP A 183 22.67 3.73 7.20
N LYS A 184 21.85 2.73 6.94
CA LYS A 184 22.09 1.71 5.92
C LYS A 184 21.73 2.21 4.52
N LEU A 185 20.95 3.29 4.40
CA LEU A 185 20.46 3.83 3.13
C LEU A 185 21.57 4.62 2.41
N ASN A 186 22.23 3.99 1.44
CA ASN A 186 23.26 4.64 0.63
C ASN A 186 22.95 4.48 -0.85
N THR A 187 22.41 5.53 -1.47
CA THR A 187 22.10 5.56 -2.90
C THR A 187 22.19 6.98 -3.44
N ASP A 188 22.46 7.12 -4.74
CA ASP A 188 22.37 8.36 -5.51
C ASP A 188 21.18 8.36 -6.48
N ASP A 189 20.37 7.29 -6.50
CA ASP A 189 19.12 7.21 -7.25
C ASP A 189 17.92 7.63 -6.39
N PHE A 190 17.15 8.60 -6.90
CA PHE A 190 16.00 9.15 -6.16
C PHE A 190 14.87 8.13 -6.02
N GLU A 191 14.57 7.33 -7.04
CA GLU A 191 13.46 6.38 -6.97
C GLU A 191 13.71 5.31 -5.90
N MET A 192 14.94 4.78 -5.87
CA MET A 192 15.40 3.86 -4.83
C MET A 192 15.34 4.52 -3.46
N PHE A 193 15.89 5.72 -3.31
CA PHE A 193 15.83 6.45 -2.04
C PHE A 193 14.39 6.65 -1.56
N PHE A 194 13.50 7.13 -2.43
CA PHE A 194 12.11 7.43 -2.08
C PHE A 194 11.34 6.16 -1.72
N LYS A 195 11.45 5.08 -2.52
CA LYS A 195 10.79 3.80 -2.24
C LYS A 195 11.25 3.22 -0.91
N THR A 196 12.56 3.17 -0.69
CA THR A 196 13.12 2.60 0.53
C THR A 196 12.76 3.45 1.76
N LEU A 197 12.88 4.78 1.68
CA LEU A 197 12.46 5.69 2.75
C LEU A 197 10.96 5.56 3.06
N PHE A 198 10.11 5.41 2.04
CA PHE A 198 8.67 5.21 2.22
C PHE A 198 8.36 3.96 3.05
N TYR A 199 9.04 2.83 2.82
CA TYR A 199 8.85 1.63 3.64
C TYR A 199 9.50 1.72 5.03
N ILE A 200 10.62 2.43 5.19
CA ILE A 200 11.17 2.76 6.53
C ILE A 200 10.14 3.58 7.32
N LEU A 201 9.57 4.61 6.72
CA LEU A 201 8.51 5.42 7.36
C LEU A 201 7.28 4.57 7.68
N ARG A 202 6.86 3.69 6.76
CA ARG A 202 5.78 2.73 7.03
C ARG A 202 6.10 1.89 8.27
N LYS A 203 7.31 1.35 8.38
CA LYS A 203 7.72 0.49 9.49
C LYS A 203 7.70 1.20 10.84
N TYR A 204 8.14 2.46 10.91
CA TYR A 204 8.31 3.18 12.18
C TYR A 204 7.21 4.19 12.52
N THR A 205 6.31 4.51 11.59
CA THR A 205 5.28 5.54 11.81
C THR A 205 3.84 5.07 11.57
N TRP A 206 3.62 3.76 11.34
CA TRP A 206 2.28 3.18 11.12
C TRP A 206 1.34 3.27 12.33
N CYS A 207 1.86 3.18 13.56
CA CYS A 207 1.07 3.23 14.80
C CYS A 207 1.29 4.53 15.60
N LEU A 208 1.77 5.57 14.92
CA LEU A 208 1.99 6.89 15.50
C LEU A 208 0.85 7.83 15.12
N PRO A 209 0.15 8.50 16.05
CA PRO A 209 -0.88 9.45 15.65
C PRO A 209 -0.31 10.68 14.94
N SER A 210 -0.92 11.04 13.81
CA SER A 210 -0.58 12.23 13.02
C SER A 210 -0.95 13.54 13.72
N ASP A 211 -2.02 13.54 14.52
CA ASP A 211 -2.46 14.69 15.30
C ASP A 211 -2.93 14.23 16.68
N THR A 212 -2.39 14.85 17.73
CA THR A 212 -2.67 14.56 19.13
C THR A 212 -3.40 15.70 19.84
N THR A 213 -3.76 16.74 19.08
CA THR A 213 -4.59 17.86 19.57
C THR A 213 -6.09 17.54 19.51
N LYS A 214 -6.45 16.45 18.84
CA LYS A 214 -7.82 15.99 18.68
C LYS A 214 -8.21 15.05 19.81
N ASN A 215 -9.51 15.03 20.13
CA ASN A 215 -10.08 14.02 21.03
C ASN A 215 -9.86 12.59 20.51
N ILE A 216 -9.69 12.42 19.20
CA ILE A 216 -9.47 11.12 18.59
C ILE A 216 -8.25 11.14 17.68
N CYS A 217 -7.32 10.24 17.98
CA CYS A 217 -5.99 10.14 17.42
C CYS A 217 -5.87 8.85 16.59
N ASP A 218 -6.65 8.74 15.51
CA ASP A 218 -6.86 7.47 14.77
C ASP A 218 -6.28 7.45 13.35
N ILE A 219 -5.58 8.52 12.95
CA ILE A 219 -4.90 8.60 11.66
C ILE A 219 -3.40 8.42 11.90
N SER A 220 -2.81 7.37 11.33
CA SER A 220 -1.38 7.13 11.39
C SER A 220 -0.58 8.28 10.75
N LEU A 221 0.60 8.58 11.29
CA LEU A 221 1.50 9.55 10.69
C LEU A 221 1.93 9.06 9.31
N PHE A 222 2.17 7.75 9.13
CA PHE A 222 2.52 7.19 7.83
C PHE A 222 1.48 7.50 6.74
N ASP A 223 0.20 7.20 6.99
CA ASP A 223 -0.86 7.43 5.99
C ASP A 223 -1.09 8.91 5.71
N HIS A 224 -0.91 9.77 6.72
CA HIS A 224 -0.92 11.23 6.53
C HIS A 224 0.24 11.72 5.65
N LEU A 225 1.47 11.26 5.90
CA LEU A 225 2.64 11.62 5.10
C LEU A 225 2.52 11.10 3.66
N LYS A 226 2.06 9.85 3.49
CA LYS A 226 1.80 9.20 2.21
C LYS A 226 0.82 10.00 1.36
N THR A 227 -0.36 10.31 1.93
CA THR A 227 -1.42 11.02 1.19
C THR A 227 -1.02 12.47 0.92
N THR A 228 -0.37 13.16 1.86
CA THR A 228 0.17 14.51 1.64
C THR A 228 1.20 14.55 0.51
N SER A 229 2.13 13.59 0.46
CA SER A 229 3.10 13.45 -0.63
C SER A 229 2.42 13.26 -1.99
N ALA A 230 1.43 12.38 -2.07
CA ALA A 230 0.67 12.11 -3.28
C ALA A 230 -0.09 13.35 -3.79
N ILE A 231 -0.80 14.05 -2.89
CA ILE A 231 -1.58 15.25 -3.22
C ILE A 231 -0.65 16.39 -3.65
N ALA A 232 0.45 16.61 -2.94
CA ALA A 232 1.43 17.64 -3.27
C ALA A 232 2.01 17.45 -4.67
N LEU A 233 2.46 16.23 -4.99
CA LEU A 233 3.00 15.90 -6.31
C LEU A 233 1.96 16.11 -7.41
N CYS A 234 0.73 15.61 -7.23
CA CYS A 234 -0.33 15.78 -8.22
C CYS A 234 -0.71 17.26 -8.41
N SER A 235 -0.77 18.04 -7.34
CA SER A 235 -1.06 19.47 -7.41
C SER A 235 0.01 20.20 -8.22
N TYR A 236 1.29 19.92 -7.94
CA TYR A 236 2.40 20.51 -8.69
C TYR A 236 2.40 20.10 -10.17
N LEU A 237 2.20 18.81 -10.48
CA LEU A 237 2.15 18.33 -11.87
C LEU A 237 0.99 18.96 -12.66
N TYR A 238 -0.18 19.12 -12.03
CA TYR A 238 -1.32 19.80 -12.64
C TYR A 238 -1.00 21.26 -12.99
N HIS A 239 -0.50 22.03 -12.02
CA HIS A 239 -0.21 23.45 -12.22
C HIS A 239 0.95 23.68 -13.19
N LYS A 240 1.97 22.80 -13.18
CA LYS A 240 3.09 22.82 -14.12
C LYS A 240 2.63 22.60 -15.56
N GLU A 241 1.80 21.58 -15.79
CA GLU A 241 1.30 21.27 -17.14
C GLU A 241 0.38 22.36 -17.69
N ASN A 242 -0.44 22.96 -16.83
CA ASN A 242 -1.41 24.00 -17.22
C ASN A 242 -0.84 25.43 -17.15
N ASN A 243 0.46 25.59 -16.87
CA ASN A 243 1.11 26.90 -16.67
C ASN A 243 0.38 27.81 -15.66
N SER A 244 -0.10 27.23 -14.56
CA SER A 244 -0.89 27.89 -13.51
C SER A 244 -0.20 27.85 -12.13
N LEU A 245 1.13 27.88 -12.11
CA LEU A 245 1.94 28.00 -10.89
C LEU A 245 1.93 29.44 -10.37
N ASP A 246 0.76 29.89 -9.93
CA ASP A 246 0.53 31.16 -9.24
C ASP A 246 -0.22 30.96 -7.93
N GLU A 247 -0.17 31.94 -7.03
CA GLU A 247 -0.75 31.79 -5.70
C GLU A 247 -2.26 31.66 -5.70
N LYS A 248 -2.95 32.34 -6.62
CA LYS A 248 -4.42 32.29 -6.69
C LYS A 248 -4.86 30.89 -7.09
N SER A 249 -4.25 30.35 -8.14
CA SER A 249 -4.52 28.99 -8.61
C SER A 249 -4.13 27.96 -7.55
N ALA A 250 -2.96 28.07 -6.92
CA ALA A 250 -2.50 27.14 -5.88
C ALA A 250 -3.47 27.04 -4.68
N LYS A 251 -4.06 28.17 -4.27
CA LYS A 251 -5.00 28.27 -3.13
C LYS A 251 -6.45 27.92 -3.48
N ASP A 252 -6.77 27.70 -4.76
CA ASP A 252 -8.14 27.37 -5.16
C ASP A 252 -8.49 25.92 -4.77
N ASP A 253 -9.37 25.77 -3.77
CA ASP A 253 -9.86 24.47 -3.31
C ASP A 253 -10.96 23.88 -4.22
N LYS A 254 -11.57 24.71 -5.07
CA LYS A 254 -12.75 24.38 -5.89
C LYS A 254 -12.39 23.98 -7.30
N GLU A 255 -11.21 24.36 -7.76
CA GLU A 255 -10.67 23.89 -9.03
C GLU A 255 -10.41 22.37 -8.97
N ASP A 256 -10.94 21.66 -9.97
CA ASP A 256 -10.65 20.24 -10.17
C ASP A 256 -9.21 20.04 -10.64
N LYS A 257 -8.31 19.73 -9.70
CA LYS A 257 -6.88 19.51 -9.99
C LYS A 257 -6.50 18.04 -10.08
N PHE A 258 -7.36 17.17 -9.57
CA PHE A 258 -7.02 15.77 -9.29
C PHE A 258 -7.92 14.79 -10.05
N LEU A 259 -7.36 13.61 -10.29
CA LEU A 259 -8.07 12.43 -10.75
C LEU A 259 -7.93 11.35 -9.68
N ILE A 260 -9.04 10.73 -9.29
CA ILE A 260 -9.02 9.47 -8.55
C ILE A 260 -9.31 8.35 -9.54
N ILE A 261 -8.34 7.45 -9.68
CA ILE A 261 -8.39 6.31 -10.58
C ILE A 261 -8.80 5.10 -9.74
N GLY A 262 -10.03 4.63 -9.93
CA GLY A 262 -10.52 3.40 -9.31
C GLY A 262 -10.27 2.21 -10.22
N CYS A 263 -9.58 1.20 -9.70
CA CYS A 263 -9.25 -0.02 -10.43
C CYS A 263 -9.83 -1.23 -9.70
N ASP A 264 -10.42 -2.16 -10.46
CA ASP A 264 -10.92 -3.45 -9.99
C ASP A 264 -10.53 -4.53 -11.00
N ILE A 265 -9.92 -5.62 -10.52
CA ILE A 265 -9.57 -6.77 -11.35
C ILE A 265 -10.61 -7.86 -11.08
N GLU A 266 -11.57 -7.94 -11.99
CA GLU A 266 -12.74 -8.81 -11.88
C GLU A 266 -12.42 -10.22 -12.40
N GLY A 267 -13.12 -11.24 -11.90
CA GLY A 267 -12.90 -12.63 -12.32
C GLY A 267 -11.82 -13.38 -11.54
N ILE A 268 -11.13 -12.72 -10.60
CA ILE A 268 -10.07 -13.33 -9.77
C ILE A 268 -10.63 -14.47 -8.90
N SER A 269 -11.79 -14.27 -8.27
CA SER A 269 -12.40 -15.27 -7.39
C SER A 269 -12.73 -16.55 -8.17
N GLU A 270 -13.37 -16.40 -9.33
CA GLU A 270 -13.70 -17.48 -10.24
C GLU A 270 -12.42 -18.17 -10.74
N TYR A 271 -11.40 -17.40 -11.12
CA TYR A 271 -10.11 -17.91 -11.56
C TYR A 271 -9.39 -18.76 -10.49
N ILE A 272 -9.42 -18.33 -9.23
CA ILE A 272 -8.79 -19.05 -8.12
C ILE A 272 -9.52 -20.36 -7.82
N ASN A 273 -10.86 -20.33 -7.82
CA ASN A 273 -11.70 -21.49 -7.48
C ASN A 273 -11.83 -22.52 -8.61
N ASP A 274 -11.41 -22.19 -9.84
CA ASP A 274 -11.42 -23.09 -11.01
C ASP A 274 -10.36 -24.21 -10.91
N ILE A 275 -10.64 -25.21 -10.06
CA ILE A 275 -9.83 -26.42 -9.85
C ILE A 275 -10.68 -27.67 -10.09
N ASN A 276 -10.53 -28.27 -11.28
CA ASN A 276 -11.32 -29.42 -11.72
C ASN A 276 -10.70 -30.79 -11.38
N THR A 277 -9.41 -30.84 -11.02
CA THR A 277 -8.73 -32.10 -10.69
C THR A 277 -7.89 -31.97 -9.43
N THR A 278 -7.72 -33.07 -8.72
CA THR A 278 -6.88 -33.16 -7.51
C THR A 278 -5.38 -33.16 -7.82
N LYS A 279 -4.99 -33.45 -9.07
CA LYS A 279 -3.59 -33.52 -9.50
C LYS A 279 -2.93 -32.13 -9.36
N ASN A 280 -1.96 -32.02 -8.47
CA ASN A 280 -1.29 -30.77 -8.12
C ASN A 280 -2.24 -29.66 -7.61
N ALA A 281 -3.43 -30.00 -7.11
CA ALA A 281 -4.44 -29.02 -6.72
C ALA A 281 -3.92 -28.02 -5.68
N SER A 282 -3.17 -28.47 -4.66
CA SER A 282 -2.59 -27.59 -3.64
C SER A 282 -1.61 -26.57 -4.23
N LYS A 283 -0.70 -27.01 -5.11
CA LYS A 283 0.26 -26.14 -5.80
C LYS A 283 -0.46 -25.15 -6.71
N ARG A 284 -1.46 -25.60 -7.46
CA ARG A 284 -2.23 -24.73 -8.37
C ARG A 284 -3.06 -23.70 -7.62
N LEU A 285 -3.74 -24.06 -6.54
CA LEU A 285 -4.56 -23.13 -5.75
C LEU A 285 -3.70 -21.98 -5.20
N ARG A 286 -2.56 -22.34 -4.60
CA ARG A 286 -1.58 -21.36 -4.10
C ARG A 286 -1.00 -20.52 -5.24
N GLY A 287 -0.64 -21.14 -6.36
CA GLY A 287 -0.13 -20.45 -7.53
C GLY A 287 -1.12 -19.45 -8.12
N LYS A 288 -2.39 -19.84 -8.25
CA LYS A 288 -3.49 -18.96 -8.71
C LYS A 288 -3.70 -17.78 -7.76
N SER A 289 -3.78 -18.04 -6.46
CA SER A 289 -3.96 -17.01 -5.43
C SER A 289 -2.80 -16.01 -5.42
N PHE A 290 -1.55 -16.49 -5.44
CA PHE A 290 -0.39 -15.61 -5.48
C PHE A 290 -0.29 -14.85 -6.81
N PHE A 291 -0.56 -15.50 -7.94
CA PHE A 291 -0.60 -14.85 -9.24
C PHE A 291 -1.61 -13.69 -9.29
N ALA A 292 -2.79 -13.86 -8.71
CA ALA A 292 -3.80 -12.80 -8.65
C ALA A 292 -3.25 -11.55 -7.93
N ASN A 293 -2.57 -11.73 -6.80
CA ASN A 293 -1.93 -10.62 -6.10
C ASN A 293 -0.80 -9.98 -6.92
N LEU A 294 0.04 -10.80 -7.57
CA LEU A 294 1.11 -10.29 -8.45
C LEU A 294 0.53 -9.49 -9.62
N LEU A 295 -0.59 -9.92 -10.18
CA LEU A 295 -1.28 -9.22 -11.27
C LEU A 295 -1.77 -7.85 -10.80
N VAL A 296 -2.46 -7.77 -9.65
CA VAL A 296 -2.92 -6.51 -9.05
C VAL A 296 -1.75 -5.56 -8.83
N LYS A 297 -0.67 -6.06 -8.24
CA LYS A 297 0.52 -5.25 -7.93
C LYS A 297 1.23 -4.76 -9.19
N SER A 298 1.38 -5.63 -10.18
CA SER A 298 2.01 -5.31 -11.46
C SER A 298 1.25 -4.22 -12.20
N ILE A 299 -0.09 -4.28 -12.23
CA ILE A 299 -0.92 -3.23 -12.83
C ILE A 299 -0.75 -1.91 -12.08
N SER A 300 -0.78 -1.93 -10.74
CA SER A 300 -0.58 -0.72 -9.94
C SER A 300 0.79 -0.08 -10.21
N TYR A 301 1.86 -0.86 -10.26
CA TYR A 301 3.20 -0.36 -10.58
C TYR A 301 3.31 0.14 -12.02
N LYS A 302 2.67 -0.51 -12.99
CA LYS A 302 2.60 -0.03 -14.37
C LYS A 302 1.98 1.35 -14.45
N ILE A 303 0.83 1.56 -13.79
CA ILE A 303 0.15 2.85 -13.77
C ILE A 303 1.01 3.92 -13.07
N ILE A 304 1.56 3.64 -11.89
CA ILE A 304 2.42 4.59 -11.16
C ILE A 304 3.60 5.01 -12.04
N LYS A 305 4.30 4.04 -12.64
CA LYS A 305 5.47 4.27 -13.47
C LYS A 305 5.14 5.08 -14.72
N GLU A 306 4.11 4.68 -15.48
CA GLU A 306 3.75 5.37 -16.74
C GLU A 306 3.22 6.79 -16.52
N LEU A 307 2.62 7.05 -15.36
CA LEU A 307 2.16 8.39 -14.98
C LEU A 307 3.25 9.25 -14.31
N ASN A 308 4.49 8.73 -14.15
CA ASN A 308 5.59 9.39 -13.44
C ASN A 308 5.20 9.81 -12.00
N LEU A 309 4.46 8.94 -11.32
CA LEU A 309 4.04 9.14 -9.93
C LEU A 309 4.97 8.38 -8.98
N THR A 310 4.82 8.63 -7.69
CA THR A 310 5.51 7.84 -6.66
C THR A 310 4.63 6.71 -6.13
N ILE A 311 5.22 5.76 -5.40
CA ILE A 311 4.43 4.71 -4.73
C ILE A 311 3.44 5.27 -3.68
N ALA A 312 3.65 6.51 -3.19
CA ALA A 312 2.72 7.16 -2.28
C ALA A 312 1.36 7.46 -2.92
N ASN A 313 1.31 7.57 -4.26
CA ASN A 313 0.10 7.86 -5.02
C ASN A 313 -0.90 6.70 -5.06
N ASN A 314 -0.53 5.49 -4.65
CA ASN A 314 -1.48 4.39 -4.42
C ASN A 314 -2.07 4.53 -3.01
N ILE A 315 -3.26 5.13 -2.93
CA ILE A 315 -3.89 5.56 -1.69
C ILE A 315 -4.58 4.39 -0.98
N ILE A 316 -5.35 3.59 -1.69
CA ILE A 316 -6.08 2.44 -1.15
C ILE A 316 -5.66 1.22 -1.94
N ASN A 317 -5.39 0.13 -1.24
CA ASN A 317 -5.15 -1.18 -1.84
C ASN A 317 -5.88 -2.21 -0.99
N ILE A 318 -6.94 -2.84 -1.49
CA ILE A 318 -7.71 -3.85 -0.74
C ILE A 318 -8.10 -4.97 -1.71
N GLY A 319 -7.56 -6.16 -1.49
CA GLY A 319 -7.83 -7.33 -2.33
C GLY A 319 -7.49 -7.07 -3.81
N ASN A 320 -8.49 -7.13 -4.67
CA ASN A 320 -8.38 -6.91 -6.12
C ASN A 320 -8.62 -5.45 -6.55
N ARG A 321 -8.87 -4.55 -5.59
CA ARG A 321 -9.16 -3.14 -5.83
C ARG A 321 -8.05 -2.24 -5.34
N PHE A 322 -7.76 -1.21 -6.10
CA PHE A 322 -6.82 -0.17 -5.68
C PHE A 322 -7.18 1.19 -6.29
N TYR A 323 -6.76 2.25 -5.60
CA TYR A 323 -7.11 3.63 -5.92
C TYR A 323 -5.84 4.47 -6.03
N ILE A 324 -5.65 5.11 -7.18
CA ILE A 324 -4.49 5.96 -7.44
C ILE A 324 -4.92 7.42 -7.56
N LEU A 325 -4.24 8.30 -6.84
CA LEU A 325 -4.37 9.75 -6.99
C LEU A 325 -3.39 10.24 -8.06
N ALA A 326 -3.92 10.89 -9.09
CA ALA A 326 -3.16 11.42 -10.23
C ALA A 326 -3.54 12.87 -10.54
N PRO A 327 -2.70 13.65 -11.27
CA PRO A 327 -3.05 15.01 -11.67
C PRO A 327 -4.07 15.00 -12.82
N LYS A 328 -4.99 15.97 -12.84
CA LYS A 328 -5.97 16.15 -13.92
C LYS A 328 -5.36 16.85 -15.12
N THR A 329 -4.61 16.11 -15.92
CA THR A 329 -4.02 16.61 -17.17
C THR A 329 -4.48 15.80 -18.37
N TYR A 330 -4.41 16.40 -19.56
CA TYR A 330 -4.73 15.71 -20.80
C TYR A 330 -3.81 14.51 -21.06
N PRO A 331 -2.47 14.61 -20.91
CA PRO A 331 -1.57 13.47 -21.09
C PRO A 331 -1.87 12.29 -20.15
N VAL A 332 -2.28 12.55 -18.90
CA VAL A 332 -2.65 11.49 -17.96
C VAL A 332 -3.89 10.74 -18.45
N LYS A 333 -4.93 11.45 -18.91
CA LYS A 333 -6.15 10.81 -19.42
C LYS A 333 -5.85 9.94 -20.65
N GLU A 334 -5.02 10.41 -21.57
CA GLU A 334 -4.64 9.61 -22.75
C GLU A 334 -3.86 8.35 -22.37
N LYS A 335 -2.89 8.46 -21.46
CA LYS A 335 -2.13 7.31 -20.94
C LYS A 335 -3.05 6.29 -20.28
N LEU A 336 -4.03 6.71 -19.48
CA LEU A 336 -4.98 5.80 -18.84
C LEU A 336 -5.84 5.03 -19.85
N LEU A 337 -6.29 5.67 -20.92
CA LEU A 337 -7.02 5.00 -21.99
C LEU A 337 -6.16 3.92 -22.66
N LYS A 338 -4.90 4.25 -22.95
CA LYS A 338 -3.94 3.32 -23.52
C LYS A 338 -3.67 2.14 -22.57
N ILE A 339 -3.35 2.41 -21.31
CA ILE A 339 -3.10 1.39 -20.28
C ILE A 339 -4.30 0.45 -20.15
N LYS A 340 -5.53 0.99 -20.06
CA LYS A 340 -6.75 0.19 -19.95
C LYS A 340 -6.92 -0.75 -21.15
N ARG A 341 -6.65 -0.24 -22.35
CA ARG A 341 -6.72 -1.02 -23.58
C ARG A 341 -5.64 -2.09 -23.62
N ASP A 342 -4.38 -1.73 -23.41
CA ASP A 342 -3.24 -2.65 -23.48
C ASP A 342 -3.37 -3.81 -22.48
N ILE A 343 -3.81 -3.51 -21.25
CA ILE A 343 -4.04 -4.53 -20.22
C ILE A 343 -5.22 -5.44 -20.60
N ASN A 344 -6.35 -4.88 -21.04
CA ASN A 344 -7.50 -5.72 -21.40
C ASN A 344 -7.26 -6.51 -22.70
N ASP A 345 -6.52 -5.97 -23.66
CA ASP A 345 -6.09 -6.71 -24.85
C ASP A 345 -5.22 -7.92 -24.45
N TYR A 346 -4.31 -7.76 -23.49
CA TYR A 346 -3.56 -8.88 -22.92
C TYR A 346 -4.45 -9.88 -22.17
N LEU A 347 -5.28 -9.40 -21.23
CA LEU A 347 -6.11 -10.27 -20.40
C LEU A 347 -7.17 -11.03 -21.23
N PHE A 348 -7.71 -10.41 -22.28
CA PHE A 348 -8.65 -11.05 -23.19
C PHE A 348 -8.03 -12.26 -23.89
N ASN A 349 -6.83 -12.07 -24.46
CA ASN A 349 -6.15 -13.10 -25.24
C ASN A 349 -5.53 -14.18 -24.34
N GLU A 350 -4.85 -13.77 -23.27
CA GLU A 350 -4.18 -14.72 -22.38
C GLU A 350 -5.21 -15.46 -21.51
N PHE A 351 -6.18 -14.79 -20.90
CA PHE A 351 -7.10 -15.44 -19.95
C PHE A 351 -8.46 -15.81 -20.55
N GLU A 352 -8.60 -15.83 -21.88
CA GLU A 352 -9.86 -16.14 -22.58
C GLU A 352 -11.06 -15.36 -21.99
N ALA A 353 -10.86 -14.06 -21.76
CA ALA A 353 -11.82 -13.14 -21.14
C ALA A 353 -12.29 -13.50 -19.70
N SER A 354 -11.64 -14.44 -19.01
CA SER A 354 -12.03 -14.85 -17.65
C SER A 354 -11.66 -13.85 -16.55
N ILE A 355 -10.63 -13.04 -16.76
CA ILE A 355 -10.22 -11.94 -15.88
C ILE A 355 -10.45 -10.65 -16.63
N TYR A 356 -10.96 -9.57 -16.01
CA TYR A 356 -11.17 -8.27 -16.65
C TYR A 356 -10.58 -7.13 -15.82
N PHE A 357 -9.89 -6.19 -16.46
CA PHE A 357 -9.40 -5.00 -15.80
C PHE A 357 -10.39 -3.83 -15.97
N ASN A 358 -11.14 -3.56 -14.91
CA ASN A 358 -12.04 -2.43 -14.84
C ASN A 358 -11.31 -1.21 -14.29
N LEU A 359 -11.36 -0.12 -15.05
CA LEU A 359 -10.77 1.16 -14.69
C LEU A 359 -11.80 2.25 -14.91
N THR A 360 -11.99 3.06 -13.88
CA THR A 360 -12.81 4.28 -13.88
C THR A 360 -12.01 5.46 -13.33
N VAL A 361 -12.42 6.66 -13.71
CA VAL A 361 -11.76 7.89 -13.28
C VAL A 361 -12.81 8.93 -12.91
N ILE A 362 -12.57 9.64 -11.81
CA ILE A 362 -13.36 10.80 -11.41
C ILE A 362 -12.46 12.02 -11.24
N SER A 363 -12.95 13.19 -11.64
CA SER A 363 -12.26 14.47 -11.41
C SER A 363 -12.72 15.06 -10.08
N VAL A 364 -11.77 15.52 -9.28
CA VAL A 364 -12.04 16.06 -7.94
C VAL A 364 -11.19 17.28 -7.65
N CYS A 365 -11.75 18.19 -6.86
CA CYS A 365 -11.09 19.37 -6.32
C CYS A 365 -10.55 19.10 -4.91
N GLY A 366 -9.79 20.04 -4.35
CA GLY A 366 -9.24 19.94 -3.00
C GLY A 366 -10.32 19.84 -1.91
N GLU A 367 -11.43 20.55 -2.09
CA GLU A 367 -12.59 20.50 -1.18
C GLU A 367 -13.20 19.09 -1.13
N LYS A 368 -13.37 18.42 -2.28
CA LYS A 368 -13.89 17.05 -2.34
C LYS A 368 -12.97 16.00 -1.71
N LEU A 369 -11.65 16.18 -1.74
CA LEU A 369 -10.71 15.25 -1.09
C LEU A 369 -10.93 15.16 0.43
N ARG A 370 -11.55 16.19 1.03
CA ARG A 370 -11.92 16.20 2.44
C ARG A 370 -13.06 15.24 2.77
N ASN A 371 -13.88 14.88 1.78
CA ASN A 371 -14.92 13.87 1.85
C ASN A 371 -14.59 12.74 0.87
N PHE A 372 -13.61 11.93 1.25
CA PHE A 372 -13.08 10.89 0.36
C PHE A 372 -14.04 9.71 0.17
N ARG A 373 -15.02 9.57 1.05
CA ARG A 373 -16.04 8.54 0.92
C ARG A 373 -16.92 8.75 -0.31
N GLU A 374 -17.47 9.94 -0.52
CA GLU A 374 -18.34 10.20 -1.69
C GLU A 374 -17.63 9.89 -3.01
N ILE A 375 -16.32 10.15 -3.03
CA ILE A 375 -15.40 9.80 -4.12
C ILE A 375 -15.35 8.27 -4.31
N VAL A 376 -15.15 7.50 -3.24
CA VAL A 376 -15.12 6.02 -3.26
C VAL A 376 -16.47 5.46 -3.71
N ASP A 377 -17.58 5.95 -3.16
CA ASP A 377 -18.95 5.54 -3.53
C ASP A 377 -19.23 5.78 -5.03
N GLU A 378 -18.87 6.97 -5.55
CA GLU A 378 -19.03 7.30 -6.98
C GLU A 378 -18.19 6.37 -7.87
N ILE A 379 -16.95 6.07 -7.47
CA ILE A 379 -16.08 5.13 -8.18
C ILE A 379 -16.70 3.73 -8.19
N ASN A 380 -17.14 3.22 -7.05
CA ASN A 380 -17.72 1.89 -6.92
C ASN A 380 -18.96 1.73 -7.81
N HIS A 381 -19.84 2.74 -7.82
CA HIS A 381 -21.00 2.77 -8.71
C HIS A 381 -20.60 2.75 -10.19
N LYS A 382 -19.57 3.52 -10.59
CA LYS A 382 -19.06 3.51 -11.97
C LYS A 382 -18.40 2.18 -12.35
N LEU A 383 -17.63 1.57 -11.44
CA LEU A 383 -17.04 0.25 -11.65
C LEU A 383 -18.15 -0.78 -11.90
N GLN A 384 -19.16 -0.85 -11.03
CA GLN A 384 -20.29 -1.77 -11.18
C GLN A 384 -21.04 -1.57 -12.51
N LYS A 385 -21.25 -0.33 -12.94
CA LYS A 385 -21.87 -0.03 -14.24
C LYS A 385 -21.04 -0.55 -15.41
N ASN A 386 -19.71 -0.41 -15.34
CA ASN A 386 -18.79 -0.89 -16.38
C ASN A 386 -18.73 -2.43 -16.44
N SER A 387 -18.95 -3.12 -15.32
CA SER A 387 -18.97 -4.59 -15.27
C SER A 387 -20.04 -5.23 -16.17
N ASN A 388 -21.04 -4.46 -16.65
CA ASN A 388 -22.03 -4.95 -17.62
C ASN A 388 -21.57 -4.85 -19.08
N GLN A 389 -20.39 -4.29 -19.36
CA GLN A 389 -19.87 -4.05 -20.71
C GLN A 389 -18.45 -4.62 -20.90
N LYS A 390 -18.08 -5.64 -20.12
CA LYS A 390 -16.76 -6.27 -20.19
C LYS A 390 -16.46 -6.71 -21.62
N TYR A 391 -15.24 -6.44 -22.07
CA TYR A 391 -14.73 -6.90 -23.35
C TYR A 391 -15.55 -6.51 -24.59
N LYS A 392 -16.46 -5.53 -24.50
CA LYS A 392 -17.25 -5.07 -25.66
C LYS A 392 -16.36 -4.72 -26.85
N GLU A 393 -15.28 -3.98 -26.62
CA GLU A 393 -14.34 -3.60 -27.69
C GLU A 393 -13.50 -4.79 -28.19
N ASN A 394 -13.04 -5.66 -27.29
CA ASN A 394 -12.22 -6.81 -27.62
C ASN A 394 -12.97 -7.83 -28.46
N ILE A 395 -14.20 -8.17 -28.07
CA ILE A 395 -15.06 -9.12 -28.79
C ILE A 395 -15.39 -8.62 -30.19
N LEU A 396 -15.64 -7.31 -30.35
CA LEU A 396 -15.91 -6.71 -31.65
C LEU A 396 -14.70 -6.73 -32.59
N LYS A 397 -13.48 -6.63 -32.04
CA LYS A 397 -12.24 -6.67 -32.83
C LYS A 397 -11.81 -8.10 -33.14
N ASN A 398 -11.81 -8.97 -32.13
CA ASN A 398 -11.31 -10.35 -32.18
C ASN A 398 -12.34 -11.30 -31.54
N PRO A 399 -13.40 -11.70 -32.26
CA PRO A 399 -14.44 -12.57 -31.71
C PRO A 399 -13.97 -14.02 -31.52
N VAL A 400 -12.87 -14.41 -32.15
CA VAL A 400 -12.29 -15.76 -32.08
C VAL A 400 -10.88 -15.65 -31.52
N ILE A 401 -10.61 -16.43 -30.48
CA ILE A 401 -9.27 -16.55 -29.90
C ILE A 401 -8.49 -17.58 -30.71
N SER A 402 -7.40 -17.16 -31.34
CA SER A 402 -6.47 -18.01 -32.07
C SER A 402 -5.31 -18.42 -31.18
N PHE A 403 -4.78 -19.63 -31.38
CA PHE A 403 -3.63 -20.15 -30.66
C PHE A 403 -2.42 -20.27 -31.59
N ASP A 404 -1.26 -19.78 -31.13
CA ASP A 404 -0.01 -19.80 -31.89
C ASP A 404 0.74 -21.16 -31.77
N PHE A 405 0.02 -22.26 -31.48
CA PHE A 405 0.60 -23.59 -31.31
C PHE A 405 -0.31 -24.70 -31.83
N GLU A 406 0.28 -25.84 -32.23
CA GLU A 406 -0.49 -27.03 -32.58
C GLU A 406 -1.20 -27.62 -31.35
N ILE A 407 -2.53 -27.69 -31.43
CA ILE A 407 -3.38 -28.21 -30.35
C ILE A 407 -3.19 -29.72 -30.22
N GLY A 408 -2.74 -30.14 -29.05
CA GLY A 408 -2.59 -31.54 -28.63
C GLY A 408 -3.79 -32.12 -27.89
N GLY A 409 -4.92 -31.42 -27.87
CA GLY A 409 -6.11 -31.74 -27.10
C GLY A 409 -6.31 -30.88 -25.85
N VAL A 410 -7.33 -31.19 -25.08
CA VAL A 410 -7.65 -30.50 -23.81
C VAL A 410 -6.65 -30.90 -22.74
N CYS A 411 -6.20 -29.92 -21.94
CA CYS A 411 -5.27 -30.15 -20.84
C CYS A 411 -5.88 -31.10 -19.79
N PRO A 412 -5.22 -32.19 -19.41
CA PRO A 412 -5.77 -33.17 -18.46
C PRO A 412 -5.84 -32.64 -17.02
N ILE A 413 -5.17 -31.52 -16.71
CA ILE A 413 -5.10 -30.94 -15.36
C ILE A 413 -6.26 -29.97 -15.11
N CYS A 414 -6.48 -29.00 -16.00
CA CYS A 414 -7.59 -28.05 -15.84
C CYS A 414 -8.86 -28.48 -16.57
N GLN A 415 -8.78 -29.41 -17.53
CA GLN A 415 -9.90 -29.85 -18.37
C GLN A 415 -10.63 -28.70 -19.11
N LYS A 416 -9.93 -27.57 -19.31
CA LYS A 416 -10.50 -26.33 -19.85
C LYS A 416 -9.68 -25.83 -21.04
N TYR A 417 -8.41 -25.54 -20.81
CA TYR A 417 -7.52 -24.98 -21.83
C TYR A 417 -6.89 -26.06 -22.72
N PHE A 418 -6.58 -25.71 -23.96
CA PHE A 418 -5.81 -26.58 -24.85
C PHE A 418 -4.35 -26.68 -24.42
N LYS A 419 -3.75 -27.86 -24.63
CA LYS A 419 -2.31 -28.08 -24.43
C LYS A 419 -1.58 -28.12 -25.78
N PRO A 420 -0.32 -27.66 -25.86
CA PRO A 420 0.52 -27.94 -27.02
C PRO A 420 0.71 -29.45 -27.24
N LYS A 421 0.83 -29.88 -28.49
CA LYS A 421 1.00 -31.30 -28.88
C LYS A 421 2.14 -32.01 -28.15
N ASN A 422 3.25 -31.31 -27.93
CA ASN A 422 4.47 -31.86 -27.30
C ASN A 422 4.53 -31.64 -25.77
N ASN A 423 3.46 -31.13 -25.15
CA ASN A 423 3.42 -30.84 -23.73
C ASN A 423 2.33 -31.65 -23.03
N ASP A 424 2.57 -32.03 -21.77
CA ASP A 424 1.59 -32.78 -20.97
C ASP A 424 0.47 -31.91 -20.36
N LYS A 425 0.68 -30.58 -20.35
CA LYS A 425 -0.18 -29.60 -19.70
C LYS A 425 -0.20 -28.29 -20.48
N CYS A 426 -1.24 -27.49 -20.28
CA CYS A 426 -1.30 -26.13 -20.82
C CYS A 426 -0.36 -25.18 -20.05
N ARG A 427 -0.06 -24.03 -20.67
CA ARG A 427 0.78 -22.98 -20.11
C ARG A 427 0.28 -22.44 -18.77
N PHE A 428 -1.05 -22.33 -18.59
CA PHE A 428 -1.65 -21.88 -17.32
C PHE A 428 -1.32 -22.84 -16.17
N CYS A 429 -1.63 -24.13 -16.33
CA CYS A 429 -1.36 -25.12 -15.30
C CYS A 429 0.14 -25.21 -14.98
N GLU A 430 1.00 -25.05 -15.98
CA GLU A 430 2.45 -24.99 -15.78
C GLU A 430 2.86 -23.78 -14.94
N ASN A 431 2.44 -22.57 -15.32
CA ASN A 431 2.72 -21.35 -14.56
C ASN A 431 2.16 -21.41 -13.13
N GLU A 432 0.93 -21.87 -12.96
CA GLU A 432 0.29 -22.02 -11.64
C GLU A 432 1.09 -22.98 -10.74
N ILE A 433 1.54 -24.12 -11.27
CA ILE A 433 2.37 -25.07 -10.51
C ILE A 433 3.73 -24.46 -10.16
N ASN A 434 4.35 -23.75 -11.12
CA ASN A 434 5.65 -23.11 -10.92
C ASN A 434 5.56 -22.02 -9.84
N ILE A 435 4.63 -21.08 -9.96
CA ILE A 435 4.39 -20.03 -8.95
C ILE A 435 4.11 -20.64 -7.59
N GLY A 436 3.20 -21.63 -7.53
CA GLY A 436 2.84 -22.30 -6.28
C GLY A 436 3.97 -23.13 -5.65
N THR A 437 5.05 -23.37 -6.39
CA THR A 437 6.28 -24.02 -5.91
C THR A 437 7.34 -22.98 -5.54
N TYR A 438 7.48 -21.89 -6.29
CA TYR A 438 8.47 -20.85 -6.03
C TYR A 438 8.13 -20.05 -4.78
N VAL A 439 6.86 -19.64 -4.62
CA VAL A 439 6.42 -18.74 -3.54
C VAL A 439 6.69 -19.30 -2.13
N THR A 440 6.70 -20.62 -1.97
CA THR A 440 6.91 -21.25 -0.66
C THR A 440 8.37 -21.30 -0.25
N LYS A 441 9.29 -21.18 -1.20
CA LYS A 441 10.74 -21.15 -0.94
C LYS A 441 11.28 -19.72 -0.94
N SER A 442 10.51 -18.77 -1.47
CA SER A 442 10.95 -17.39 -1.65
C SER A 442 10.82 -16.57 -0.38
N LYS A 443 11.88 -15.82 -0.05
CA LYS A 443 11.84 -14.75 0.95
C LYS A 443 11.54 -13.40 0.29
N TYR A 444 11.95 -13.22 -0.97
CA TYR A 444 11.77 -11.99 -1.70
C TYR A 444 11.14 -12.22 -3.07
N ILE A 445 10.47 -11.18 -3.57
CA ILE A 445 10.12 -11.05 -4.99
C ILE A 445 10.69 -9.75 -5.52
N ALA A 446 11.17 -9.77 -6.76
CA ALA A 446 11.69 -8.59 -7.44
C ALA A 446 10.94 -8.36 -8.75
N TYR A 447 10.50 -7.12 -8.95
CA TYR A 447 9.80 -6.69 -10.17
C TYR A 447 10.80 -6.03 -11.11
N TYR A 448 10.80 -6.42 -12.37
CA TYR A 448 11.65 -5.86 -13.43
C TYR A 448 10.79 -5.39 -14.61
N SER A 449 11.26 -4.37 -15.31
CA SER A 449 10.59 -3.83 -16.51
C SER A 449 11.11 -4.42 -17.82
N GLU A 450 11.96 -5.43 -17.74
CA GLU A 450 12.63 -6.05 -18.87
C GLU A 450 13.07 -7.45 -18.49
N ASP A 451 13.30 -8.30 -19.50
CA ASP A 451 13.57 -9.71 -19.28
C ASP A 451 14.89 -9.93 -18.55
N ILE A 452 14.90 -10.93 -17.67
CA ILE A 452 16.01 -11.25 -16.76
C ILE A 452 16.46 -12.69 -17.00
N ASN A 453 17.77 -12.92 -17.08
CA ASN A 453 18.31 -14.27 -17.15
C ASN A 453 18.26 -14.97 -15.78
N TYR A 454 17.07 -15.35 -15.34
CA TYR A 454 16.86 -16.06 -14.08
C TYR A 454 15.77 -17.12 -14.24
N ASN A 455 15.98 -18.29 -13.65
CA ASN A 455 15.13 -19.47 -13.87
C ASN A 455 13.76 -19.34 -13.20
N LYS A 456 13.71 -18.88 -11.95
CA LYS A 456 12.45 -18.75 -11.18
C LYS A 456 11.83 -17.37 -11.44
N LYS A 457 11.32 -17.17 -12.65
CA LYS A 457 10.65 -15.94 -13.07
C LYS A 457 9.30 -16.23 -13.71
N ILE A 458 8.40 -15.26 -13.64
CA ILE A 458 7.19 -15.22 -14.46
C ILE A 458 7.10 -13.91 -15.22
N LYS A 459 6.50 -13.98 -16.40
CA LYS A 459 6.17 -12.81 -17.21
C LYS A 459 4.71 -12.44 -17.00
N ILE A 460 4.45 -11.17 -16.72
CA ILE A 460 3.12 -10.58 -16.60
C ILE A 460 3.03 -9.49 -17.67
N PHE A 461 1.97 -9.52 -18.48
CA PHE A 461 1.85 -8.67 -19.68
C PHE A 461 2.99 -8.93 -20.68
N ASN A 462 3.58 -7.86 -21.23
CA ASN A 462 4.69 -7.93 -22.17
C ASN A 462 6.00 -7.40 -21.61
N ASP A 463 5.95 -6.68 -20.48
CA ASP A 463 7.02 -5.81 -20.00
C ASP A 463 7.27 -5.91 -18.49
N ILE A 464 6.52 -6.74 -17.75
CA ILE A 464 6.74 -6.93 -16.31
C ILE A 464 7.20 -8.35 -16.04
N TYR A 465 8.34 -8.47 -15.38
CA TYR A 465 8.93 -9.75 -14.98
C TYR A 465 9.01 -9.80 -13.47
N VAL A 466 8.47 -10.86 -12.88
CA VAL A 466 8.52 -11.09 -11.44
C VAL A 466 9.47 -12.25 -11.17
N VAL A 467 10.53 -11.98 -10.42
CA VAL A 467 11.57 -12.93 -10.04
C VAL A 467 11.35 -13.36 -8.59
N PHE A 468 11.49 -14.66 -8.33
CA PHE A 468 11.31 -15.30 -7.03
C PHE A 468 12.68 -15.65 -6.44
N LEU A 469 13.00 -15.09 -5.27
CA LEU A 469 14.33 -15.15 -4.67
C LEU A 469 14.23 -15.81 -3.29
N GLU A 470 15.06 -16.82 -3.04
CA GLU A 470 15.11 -17.55 -1.77
C GLU A 470 15.98 -16.81 -0.74
N ASP A 471 17.03 -16.13 -1.22
CA ASP A 471 17.93 -15.33 -0.41
C ASP A 471 18.23 -13.97 -1.07
N LYS A 472 18.65 -12.98 -0.28
CA LYS A 472 19.03 -11.66 -0.81
C LYS A 472 20.25 -11.72 -1.73
N ASN A 473 21.16 -12.67 -1.51
CA ASN A 473 22.34 -12.87 -2.36
C ASN A 473 21.97 -13.36 -3.78
N ASP A 474 20.73 -13.83 -4.00
CA ASP A 474 20.26 -14.18 -5.34
C ASP A 474 20.24 -12.96 -6.28
N LEU A 475 20.09 -11.75 -5.72
CA LEU A 475 20.11 -10.49 -6.47
C LEU A 475 21.47 -10.19 -7.09
N ASP A 476 22.56 -10.64 -6.46
CA ASP A 476 23.93 -10.38 -6.93
C ASP A 476 24.24 -11.13 -8.24
N ASN A 477 23.42 -12.14 -8.57
CA ASN A 477 23.49 -12.89 -9.83
C ASN A 477 22.64 -12.29 -10.96
N ILE A 478 22.01 -11.13 -10.72
CA ILE A 478 21.14 -10.47 -11.70
C ILE A 478 21.75 -9.13 -12.09
N ASP A 479 22.20 -9.04 -13.34
CA ASP A 479 22.91 -7.84 -13.85
C ASP A 479 22.02 -6.60 -14.00
N LYS A 480 20.70 -6.74 -13.87
CA LYS A 480 19.75 -5.62 -14.04
C LYS A 480 19.23 -5.14 -12.70
N SER A 481 18.92 -3.84 -12.62
CA SER A 481 18.32 -3.25 -11.43
C SER A 481 16.82 -3.54 -11.36
N PRO A 482 16.29 -4.01 -10.22
CA PRO A 482 14.86 -4.19 -10.03
C PRO A 482 14.15 -2.84 -9.93
N TYR A 483 12.88 -2.78 -10.34
CA TYR A 483 11.99 -1.67 -10.05
C TYR A 483 11.68 -1.56 -8.56
N ILE A 484 11.44 -2.71 -7.91
CA ILE A 484 11.31 -2.86 -6.46
C ILE A 484 11.51 -4.32 -6.03
N VAL A 485 12.12 -4.54 -4.88
CA VAL A 485 12.26 -5.83 -4.20
C VAL A 485 11.38 -5.83 -2.95
N MET A 486 10.45 -6.77 -2.87
CA MET A 486 9.51 -6.92 -1.76
C MET A 486 9.90 -8.13 -0.91
N ASN A 487 10.15 -7.89 0.37
CA ASN A 487 10.27 -8.94 1.37
C ASN A 487 8.88 -9.50 1.70
N LEU A 488 8.75 -10.83 1.63
CA LEU A 488 7.48 -11.54 1.83
C LEU A 488 7.25 -12.00 3.28
N GLN A 489 8.32 -12.07 4.08
CA GLN A 489 8.33 -12.80 5.36
C GLN A 489 8.65 -11.91 6.56
N ASP A 490 9.31 -10.77 6.37
CA ASP A 490 9.59 -9.79 7.42
C ASP A 490 9.71 -8.36 6.87
N THR A 491 10.17 -7.45 7.75
CA THR A 491 10.40 -6.05 7.46
C THR A 491 11.89 -5.70 7.29
N GLU A 492 12.75 -6.67 6.93
CA GLU A 492 14.12 -6.38 6.50
C GLU A 492 14.07 -5.61 5.18
N ILE A 493 14.69 -4.42 5.18
CA ILE A 493 14.79 -3.54 4.02
C ILE A 493 16.18 -3.71 3.41
N LEU A 494 16.25 -4.09 2.14
CA LEU A 494 17.51 -4.25 1.42
C LEU A 494 18.00 -2.89 0.93
N THR A 495 19.04 -2.34 1.56
CA THR A 495 19.43 -0.94 1.32
C THR A 495 20.25 -0.70 0.06
N ASN A 496 20.71 -1.75 -0.62
CA ASN A 496 21.38 -1.68 -1.93
C ASN A 496 20.42 -1.73 -3.12
N TYR A 497 19.12 -1.96 -2.86
CA TYR A 497 18.09 -2.07 -3.88
C TYR A 497 16.87 -1.19 -3.51
N PRO A 498 16.02 -0.79 -4.48
CA PRO A 498 14.70 -0.23 -4.14
C PRO A 498 13.90 -1.31 -3.43
N SER A 499 13.73 -1.19 -2.11
CA SER A 499 13.21 -2.30 -1.29
C SER A 499 12.07 -1.89 -0.38
N GLY A 500 11.17 -2.84 -0.12
CA GLY A 500 10.06 -2.72 0.80
C GLY A 500 9.61 -4.09 1.29
N PHE A 501 8.46 -4.13 1.93
CA PHE A 501 7.88 -5.37 2.47
C PHE A 501 6.38 -5.45 2.19
N GLU A 502 5.93 -6.66 1.89
CA GLU A 502 4.53 -7.02 1.71
C GLU A 502 4.35 -8.47 2.07
N PHE A 503 3.53 -8.71 3.08
CA PHE A 503 3.39 -10.02 3.68
C PHE A 503 2.32 -10.83 2.97
N TYR A 504 2.59 -12.10 2.80
CA TYR A 504 1.65 -13.07 2.23
C TYR A 504 1.56 -14.26 3.16
N ALA A 505 0.34 -14.70 3.44
CA ALA A 505 0.12 -15.96 4.14
C ALA A 505 0.54 -17.12 3.23
N ASN A 506 1.75 -17.62 3.44
CA ASN A 506 2.40 -18.60 2.57
C ASN A 506 2.72 -19.93 3.27
N TYR A 507 2.23 -20.14 4.49
CA TYR A 507 2.42 -21.41 5.19
C TYR A 507 1.86 -22.59 4.41
N ALA A 508 2.65 -23.65 4.38
CA ALA A 508 2.30 -24.89 3.75
C ALA A 508 2.91 -26.02 4.56
N PRO A 509 2.14 -27.05 4.93
CA PRO A 509 2.69 -28.17 5.68
C PRO A 509 3.69 -28.93 4.79
N THR A 510 4.87 -29.21 5.34
CA THR A 510 5.92 -29.99 4.67
C THR A 510 5.96 -31.42 5.18
N TYR A 511 6.65 -32.29 4.45
CA TYR A 511 6.86 -33.69 4.85
C TYR A 511 7.81 -33.78 6.04
N GLU A 512 7.43 -34.54 7.06
CA GLU A 512 8.17 -34.65 8.32
C GLU A 512 9.10 -35.87 8.37
N SER A 513 8.88 -36.85 7.49
CA SER A 513 9.74 -38.02 7.38
C SER A 513 9.96 -38.47 5.93
N LEU A 514 11.13 -39.05 5.67
CA LEU A 514 11.49 -39.59 4.37
C LEU A 514 10.53 -40.72 3.94
N GLU A 515 10.04 -41.51 4.91
CA GLU A 515 9.07 -42.57 4.67
C GLU A 515 7.73 -42.03 4.17
N GLU A 516 7.22 -40.97 4.81
CA GLU A 516 6.01 -40.27 4.39
C GLU A 516 6.18 -39.68 2.98
N TYR A 517 7.30 -38.99 2.75
CA TYR A 517 7.62 -38.42 1.45
C TYR A 517 7.66 -39.49 0.34
N ARG A 518 8.38 -40.60 0.57
CA ARG A 518 8.48 -41.72 -0.38
C ARG A 518 7.10 -42.31 -0.70
N PHE A 519 6.26 -42.49 0.31
CA PHE A 519 4.92 -43.04 0.14
C PHE A 519 4.04 -42.20 -0.79
N TYR A 520 3.97 -40.88 -0.55
CA TYR A 520 3.07 -40.00 -1.31
C TYR A 520 3.64 -39.49 -2.63
N THR A 521 4.95 -39.30 -2.72
CA THR A 521 5.57 -38.73 -3.93
C THR A 521 6.14 -39.78 -4.87
N LYS A 522 6.37 -41.01 -4.36
CA LYS A 522 7.10 -42.09 -5.06
C LYS A 522 8.51 -41.69 -5.48
N LYS A 523 9.09 -40.69 -4.82
CA LYS A 523 10.46 -40.23 -5.03
C LYS A 523 11.33 -40.64 -3.87
N ASP A 524 12.60 -40.89 -4.16
CA ASP A 524 13.62 -41.12 -3.15
C ASP A 524 14.60 -39.95 -3.15
N ASP A 525 14.26 -38.90 -2.40
CA ASP A 525 15.04 -37.67 -2.27
C ASP A 525 15.20 -37.34 -0.80
N THR A 526 16.44 -37.25 -0.33
CA THR A 526 16.76 -36.93 1.06
C THR A 526 16.55 -35.45 1.39
N ASN A 527 16.36 -34.58 0.38
CA ASN A 527 16.08 -33.15 0.56
C ASN A 527 14.56 -32.85 0.57
N TYR A 528 13.77 -33.69 1.24
CA TYR A 528 12.30 -33.64 1.24
C TYR A 528 11.69 -32.67 2.26
N GLU A 529 12.43 -32.22 3.27
CA GLU A 529 11.90 -31.47 4.42
C GLU A 529 11.25 -30.12 4.03
N ASN A 530 11.61 -29.58 2.87
CA ASN A 530 11.04 -28.34 2.32
C ASN A 530 9.96 -28.61 1.24
N ASP A 531 9.65 -29.88 0.96
CA ASP A 531 8.61 -30.25 0.02
C ASP A 531 7.25 -30.31 0.70
N ILE A 532 6.24 -29.79 -0.01
CA ILE A 532 4.91 -29.53 0.55
C ILE A 532 4.02 -30.75 0.39
N LYS A 533 3.31 -31.09 1.45
CA LYS A 533 2.32 -32.18 1.46
C LYS A 533 1.22 -31.95 0.41
N SER A 534 0.82 -33.03 -0.25
CA SER A 534 -0.39 -33.05 -1.08
C SER A 534 -1.65 -33.02 -0.20
N PHE A 535 -2.82 -32.71 -0.78
CA PHE A 535 -4.09 -32.81 -0.02
C PHE A 535 -4.35 -34.24 0.47
N GLU A 536 -3.92 -35.25 -0.28
CA GLU A 536 -3.99 -36.65 0.14
C GLU A 536 -3.14 -36.90 1.38
N ALA A 537 -1.87 -36.45 1.37
CA ALA A 537 -0.99 -36.54 2.53
C ALA A 537 -1.57 -35.83 3.76
N ILE A 538 -2.09 -34.60 3.60
CA ILE A 538 -2.74 -33.85 4.69
C ILE A 538 -3.95 -34.62 5.24
N SER A 539 -4.84 -35.10 4.37
CA SER A 539 -6.06 -35.82 4.79
C SER A 539 -5.77 -37.11 5.55
N SER A 540 -4.62 -37.75 5.27
CA SER A 540 -4.20 -38.96 5.96
C SER A 540 -3.86 -38.74 7.44
N GLN A 541 -3.51 -37.51 7.81
CA GLN A 541 -3.16 -37.12 9.17
C GLN A 541 -4.39 -36.79 10.03
N ALA A 542 -5.59 -36.71 9.42
CA ALA A 542 -6.83 -36.43 10.15
C ALA A 542 -7.12 -37.50 11.22
N GLN A 543 -7.51 -37.07 12.43
CA GLN A 543 -8.05 -37.97 13.46
C GLN A 543 -9.48 -38.37 13.09
N GLY A 544 -9.74 -39.67 12.95
CA GLY A 544 -11.03 -40.19 12.49
C GLY A 544 -11.08 -40.39 10.96
N VAL A 545 -12.15 -39.92 10.31
CA VAL A 545 -12.34 -40.08 8.86
C VAL A 545 -11.31 -39.24 8.11
N LYS A 546 -10.64 -39.86 7.12
CA LYS A 546 -9.55 -39.27 6.33
C LYS A 546 -10.07 -38.32 5.25
N ASN A 547 -10.67 -37.21 5.68
CA ASN A 547 -11.18 -36.16 4.80
C ASN A 547 -10.36 -34.87 4.96
N LEU A 548 -10.38 -34.05 3.90
CA LEU A 548 -9.80 -32.70 3.95
C LEU A 548 -10.82 -31.72 4.55
N GLY A 549 -10.42 -30.99 5.60
CA GLY A 549 -11.16 -29.84 6.10
C GLY A 549 -10.88 -28.59 5.28
N ILE A 550 -11.93 -27.86 4.88
CA ILE A 550 -11.81 -26.59 4.14
C ILE A 550 -12.51 -25.51 4.94
N LEU A 551 -11.78 -24.44 5.28
CA LEU A 551 -12.31 -23.25 5.96
C LEU A 551 -12.20 -22.05 5.01
N LYS A 552 -13.33 -21.39 4.76
CA LYS A 552 -13.38 -20.11 4.05
C LYS A 552 -13.95 -19.06 5.01
N LEU A 553 -13.18 -18.00 5.23
CA LEU A 553 -13.56 -16.87 6.05
C LEU A 553 -13.68 -15.64 5.16
N ASP A 554 -14.63 -14.78 5.45
CA ASP A 554 -14.80 -13.48 4.80
C ASP A 554 -15.14 -12.43 5.86
N LEU A 555 -14.81 -11.17 5.58
CA LEU A 555 -15.21 -10.05 6.43
C LEU A 555 -16.62 -9.63 6.04
N ASP A 556 -17.57 -9.85 6.95
CA ASP A 556 -18.96 -9.46 6.74
C ASP A 556 -19.08 -7.96 6.49
N ASN A 557 -19.80 -7.60 5.44
CA ASN A 557 -20.14 -6.22 5.11
C ASN A 557 -18.93 -5.30 4.90
N LEU A 558 -17.73 -5.82 4.55
CA LEU A 558 -16.52 -5.01 4.38
C LEU A 558 -16.73 -3.80 3.46
N GLN A 559 -17.36 -4.01 2.31
CA GLN A 559 -17.67 -2.92 1.37
C GLN A 559 -18.56 -1.85 2.03
N LEU A 560 -19.61 -2.28 2.71
CA LEU A 560 -20.51 -1.38 3.43
C LEU A 560 -19.80 -0.67 4.60
N LEU A 561 -18.84 -1.31 5.27
CA LEU A 561 -18.01 -0.68 6.32
C LEU A 561 -17.08 0.38 5.75
N MET A 562 -16.49 0.13 4.59
CA MET A 562 -15.65 1.11 3.89
C MET A 562 -16.47 2.31 3.41
N ASP A 563 -17.69 2.04 2.92
CA ASP A 563 -18.57 3.06 2.37
C ASP A 563 -19.23 3.86 3.50
N VAL A 564 -19.81 3.22 4.52
CA VAL A 564 -20.65 3.90 5.52
C VAL A 564 -20.23 3.72 6.97
N GLY A 565 -19.26 2.85 7.25
CA GLY A 565 -18.90 2.44 8.61
C GLY A 565 -18.26 3.53 9.47
N LEU A 566 -17.70 4.59 8.87
CA LEU A 566 -17.06 5.68 9.61
C LEU A 566 -18.05 6.81 10.01
N PHE A 567 -19.36 6.57 9.94
CA PHE A 567 -20.37 7.54 10.37
C PHE A 567 -20.46 7.65 11.90
N GLY A 568 -19.93 8.74 12.46
CA GLY A 568 -20.30 9.17 13.82
C GLY A 568 -21.66 9.88 13.83
N LYS A 569 -22.79 9.15 13.83
CA LYS A 569 -24.11 9.78 14.03
C LYS A 569 -24.38 10.16 15.49
N GLU A 570 -23.75 9.49 16.46
CA GLU A 570 -24.00 9.75 17.89
C GLU A 570 -23.13 10.86 18.50
N ASP A 571 -21.99 11.19 17.90
CA ASP A 571 -21.13 12.32 18.34
C ASP A 571 -21.80 13.69 18.21
N ILE A 572 -22.93 13.77 17.51
CA ILE A 572 -23.71 14.99 17.29
C ILE A 572 -24.73 15.21 18.43
N LYS A 573 -25.22 14.14 19.08
CA LYS A 573 -26.30 14.23 20.08
C LYS A 573 -25.82 14.51 21.51
N ASN A 574 -24.54 14.27 21.81
CA ASN A 574 -23.97 14.47 23.15
C ASN A 574 -23.21 15.80 23.30
N LEU A 575 -23.42 16.75 22.38
CA LEU A 575 -22.88 18.11 22.50
C LEU A 575 -23.74 18.91 23.49
N PRO A 576 -23.13 19.67 24.44
CA PRO A 576 -23.87 20.49 25.40
C PRO A 576 -24.77 21.57 24.76
N ASP A 577 -24.51 21.93 23.49
CA ASP A 577 -25.19 22.99 22.74
C ASP A 577 -25.81 22.46 21.42
N TYR A 578 -26.52 21.33 21.46
CA TYR A 578 -27.27 20.85 20.29
C TYR A 578 -28.60 21.61 20.16
N GLU A 579 -28.63 22.67 19.36
CA GLU A 579 -29.86 23.23 18.80
C GLU A 579 -30.13 22.60 17.42
N GLU A 580 -31.39 22.25 17.14
CA GLU A 580 -31.83 21.49 15.95
C GLU A 580 -31.64 22.21 14.61
N ASP A 581 -31.12 23.44 14.60
CA ASP A 581 -31.01 24.31 13.45
C ASP A 581 -29.54 24.62 13.09
N GLU A 582 -28.84 23.68 12.45
CA GLU A 582 -27.95 23.93 11.29
C GLU A 582 -27.23 22.66 10.81
N LYS A 583 -27.36 22.40 9.50
CA LYS A 583 -26.79 21.25 8.79
C LYS A 583 -25.25 21.32 8.66
N SER A 584 -24.50 20.96 9.69
CA SER A 584 -23.10 20.54 9.52
C SER A 584 -22.90 19.11 10.01
N LYS A 585 -23.33 18.14 9.19
CA LYS A 585 -22.83 16.77 9.28
C LYS A 585 -21.32 16.83 9.01
N PHE A 586 -20.49 16.87 10.05
CA PHE A 586 -19.05 16.77 9.87
C PHE A 586 -18.73 15.34 9.41
N ASP A 587 -18.39 15.19 8.13
CA ASP A 587 -17.98 13.92 7.56
C ASP A 587 -16.55 13.60 7.99
N TYR A 588 -16.40 12.45 8.63
CA TYR A 588 -15.19 11.94 9.28
C TYR A 588 -14.38 11.04 8.34
N THR A 589 -14.44 11.28 7.02
CA THR A 589 -13.88 10.38 5.99
C THR A 589 -12.81 11.07 5.14
N SER A 590 -11.80 11.63 5.80
CA SER A 590 -10.61 12.15 5.13
C SER A 590 -9.89 11.07 4.30
N ILE A 591 -9.20 11.48 3.23
CA ILE A 591 -8.38 10.58 2.42
C ILE A 591 -7.33 9.82 3.24
N SER A 592 -6.71 10.47 4.24
CA SER A 592 -5.74 9.82 5.13
C SER A 592 -6.40 8.76 6.02
N ARG A 593 -7.64 8.99 6.49
CA ARG A 593 -8.33 8.01 7.32
C ARG A 593 -8.76 6.78 6.52
N ILE A 594 -9.29 6.96 5.31
CA ILE A 594 -9.66 5.82 4.45
C ILE A 594 -8.40 5.04 4.04
N SER A 595 -7.28 5.73 3.74
CA SER A 595 -5.97 5.09 3.52
C SER A 595 -5.53 4.26 4.74
N ASN A 596 -5.61 4.84 5.96
CA ASN A 596 -5.24 4.14 7.18
C ASN A 596 -6.14 2.92 7.44
N LEU A 597 -7.46 3.06 7.25
CA LEU A 597 -8.41 1.95 7.38
C LEU A 597 -8.06 0.79 6.43
N SER A 598 -7.76 1.11 5.16
CA SER A 598 -7.29 0.12 4.17
C SER A 598 -6.01 -0.59 4.64
N THR A 599 -5.05 0.16 5.18
CA THR A 599 -3.80 -0.40 5.71
C THR A 599 -4.06 -1.32 6.92
N MET A 600 -4.94 -0.92 7.84
CA MET A 600 -5.27 -1.69 9.04
C MET A 600 -6.00 -2.99 8.70
N ILE A 601 -6.95 -2.96 7.77
CA ILE A 601 -7.69 -4.16 7.33
C ILE A 601 -6.75 -5.19 6.69
N ASN A 602 -5.88 -4.75 5.78
CA ASN A 602 -4.89 -5.64 5.18
C ASN A 602 -3.95 -6.25 6.22
N THR A 603 -3.47 -5.43 7.16
CA THR A 603 -2.58 -5.88 8.23
C THR A 603 -3.27 -6.97 9.07
N PHE A 604 -4.51 -6.73 9.47
CA PHE A 604 -5.31 -7.69 10.23
C PHE A 604 -5.49 -9.02 9.49
N LEU A 605 -5.89 -8.98 8.21
CA LEU A 605 -6.07 -10.18 7.40
C LEU A 605 -4.76 -10.97 7.27
N ILE A 606 -3.67 -10.30 6.90
CA ILE A 606 -2.35 -10.92 6.77
C ILE A 606 -1.95 -11.61 8.07
N VAL A 607 -2.07 -10.91 9.20
CA VAL A 607 -1.60 -11.42 10.48
C VAL A 607 -2.44 -12.60 10.97
N ILE A 608 -3.77 -12.57 10.83
CA ILE A 608 -4.62 -13.72 11.16
C ILE A 608 -4.22 -14.97 10.38
N TYR A 609 -3.94 -14.83 9.09
CA TYR A 609 -3.51 -15.95 8.27
C TYR A 609 -2.06 -16.37 8.53
N THR A 610 -1.27 -15.57 9.24
CA THR A 610 0.13 -15.84 9.58
C THR A 610 0.29 -16.44 10.99
N ILE A 611 -0.46 -15.99 12.00
CA ILE A 611 -0.40 -16.50 13.39
C ILE A 611 -0.67 -18.01 13.45
N ASN A 612 -1.70 -18.46 12.74
CA ASN A 612 -2.08 -19.87 12.72
C ASN A 612 -0.99 -20.79 12.15
N SER A 613 0.02 -20.25 11.46
CA SER A 613 1.09 -21.06 10.87
C SER A 613 2.25 -21.39 11.82
N GLN A 614 2.46 -20.58 12.87
CA GLN A 614 3.61 -20.73 13.77
C GLN A 614 3.28 -21.55 15.02
N ASP A 615 2.04 -21.52 15.49
CA ASP A 615 1.58 -22.31 16.66
C ASP A 615 1.03 -23.71 16.28
N LEU A 616 0.93 -24.03 14.98
CA LEU A 616 0.55 -25.36 14.45
C LEU A 616 1.74 -26.20 13.98
N GLY A 617 2.97 -25.72 14.18
CA GLY A 617 4.21 -26.40 13.82
C GLY A 617 4.67 -27.42 14.86
#